data_AF-A0A6B3I6E2-F1
#
_entry.id   AF-A0A6B3I6E2-F1
#
_cell.length_a   1.000
_cell.length_b   1.000
_cell.length_c   1.000
_cell.angle_alpha   90.00
_cell.angle_beta   90.00
_cell.angle_gamma   90.00
#
_symmetry.space_group_name_H-M   'P 1'
#
loop_
_entity.id
_entity.type
_entity.pdbx_description
1 polymer ?
#
loop_
_entity_poly.entity_id
_entity_poly.type
_entity_poly.pdbx_seq_one_letter_code
_entity_poly.pdbx_strand_id
1 'polypeptide(L)'
;APITFANRGSRDADGVVLTLRYSRGLDIPQRYSNCAYTTDETWTTARCSVEGAFEAGATYTLAAPLTLEATTRAYRDLFVYGIQEAGAVPRAASAARSERGSGAVLRAVPL
;
A
#
# COMPACT_ATOMS: atom_id res chain seq x y z
N ALA A 1 -7.41 12.13 -4.26
CA ALA A 1 -8.53 11.44 -3.60
C ALA A 1 -7.97 10.43 -2.61
N PRO A 2 -8.60 10.20 -1.46
CA PRO A 2 -8.15 9.18 -0.51
C PRO A 2 -8.26 7.77 -1.14
N ILE A 3 -7.42 6.83 -0.68
CA ILE A 3 -7.59 5.42 -1.04
C ILE A 3 -8.64 4.84 -0.09
N THR A 4 -9.72 4.35 -0.69
CA THR A 4 -10.85 3.72 -0.01
C THR A 4 -11.00 2.29 -0.51
N PHE A 5 -11.38 1.38 0.37
CA PHE A 5 -11.70 0.00 0.03
C PHE A 5 -12.86 -0.53 0.85
N ALA A 6 -13.57 -1.50 0.31
CA ALA A 6 -14.65 -2.18 1.00
C ALA A 6 -14.36 -3.67 1.08
N ASN A 7 -14.60 -4.28 2.24
CA ASN A 7 -14.66 -5.73 2.33
C ASN A 7 -16.06 -6.17 1.89
N ARG A 8 -16.19 -6.61 0.63
CA ARG A 8 -17.44 -7.18 0.11
C ARG A 8 -17.45 -8.72 0.16
N GLY A 9 -16.55 -9.31 0.94
CA GLY A 9 -16.54 -10.74 1.23
C GLY A 9 -17.60 -11.14 2.25
N SER A 10 -17.62 -12.43 2.61
CA SER A 10 -18.56 -13.02 3.56
C SER A 10 -18.05 -13.10 4.99
N ARG A 11 -16.80 -12.70 5.24
CA ARG A 11 -16.16 -12.76 6.56
C ARG A 11 -15.29 -11.54 6.83
N ASP A 12 -15.06 -11.30 8.10
CA ASP A 12 -14.12 -10.28 8.55
C ASP A 12 -12.69 -10.67 8.15
N ALA A 13 -11.93 -9.67 7.75
CA ALA A 13 -10.50 -9.82 7.47
C ALA A 13 -9.69 -9.35 8.69
N ASP A 14 -8.81 -10.22 9.17
CA ASP A 14 -7.79 -9.89 10.16
C ASP A 14 -6.57 -9.28 9.46
N GLY A 15 -6.61 -7.97 9.29
CA GLY A 15 -5.61 -7.22 8.54
C GLY A 15 -5.76 -7.32 7.01
N VAL A 16 -5.14 -6.35 6.34
CA VAL A 16 -5.00 -6.32 4.89
C VAL A 16 -3.57 -6.01 4.50
N VAL A 17 -3.21 -6.40 3.28
CA VAL A 17 -1.99 -5.97 2.60
C VAL A 17 -2.39 -4.94 1.54
N LEU A 18 -1.90 -3.72 1.71
CA LEU A 18 -1.95 -2.69 0.68
C LEU A 18 -0.67 -2.76 -0.15
N THR A 19 -0.81 -2.98 -1.44
CA THR A 19 0.29 -2.88 -2.41
C THR A 19 0.16 -1.58 -3.18
N LEU A 20 1.17 -0.73 -3.10
CA LEU A 20 1.31 0.49 -3.90
C LEU A 20 2.42 0.27 -4.92
N ARG A 21 2.18 0.59 -6.19
CA ARG A 21 3.17 0.52 -7.26
C ARG A 21 3.16 1.81 -8.05
N TYR A 22 4.32 2.46 -8.15
CA TYR A 22 4.44 3.76 -8.82
C TYR A 22 5.67 3.84 -9.71
N SER A 23 5.52 4.49 -10.86
CA SER A 23 6.60 4.64 -11.84
C SER A 23 7.69 5.55 -11.29
N ARG A 24 8.90 5.50 -11.87
CA ARG A 24 10.04 6.36 -11.45
C ARG A 24 9.80 7.87 -11.57
N GLY A 25 8.79 8.26 -12.34
CA GLY A 25 8.36 9.66 -12.45
C GLY A 25 7.58 10.15 -11.23
N LEU A 26 7.20 9.23 -10.32
CA LEU A 26 6.52 9.54 -9.07
C LEU A 26 7.38 9.13 -7.86
N ASP A 27 7.20 9.84 -6.76
CA ASP A 27 7.60 9.38 -5.44
C ASP A 27 6.46 9.51 -4.42
N ILE A 28 6.53 8.67 -3.38
CA ILE A 28 5.69 8.75 -2.19
C ILE A 28 6.65 8.98 -1.01
N PRO A 29 6.79 10.22 -0.52
CA PRO A 29 7.74 10.55 0.54
C PRO A 29 7.42 9.84 1.86
N GLN A 30 6.16 9.47 2.08
CA GLN A 30 5.75 8.77 3.29
C GLN A 30 6.27 7.31 3.30
N ARG A 31 7.40 7.10 3.97
CA ARG A 31 8.01 5.78 4.19
C ARG A 31 7.47 5.11 5.45
N TYR A 32 6.23 4.62 5.42
CA TYR A 32 5.59 3.99 6.59
C TYR A 32 6.33 2.74 7.09
N SER A 33 6.39 2.56 8.41
CA SER A 33 7.19 1.51 9.07
C SER A 33 6.65 0.09 8.93
N ASN A 34 5.36 -0.04 8.65
CA ASN A 34 4.70 -1.30 8.33
C ASN A 34 4.75 -1.66 6.83
N CYS A 35 5.56 -0.95 6.04
CA CYS A 35 5.76 -1.23 4.63
C CYS A 35 7.17 -1.73 4.32
N ALA A 36 7.23 -2.69 3.40
CA ALA A 36 8.45 -3.13 2.72
C ALA A 36 8.48 -2.54 1.31
N TYR A 37 9.62 -1.94 0.94
CA TYR A 37 9.83 -1.25 -0.32
C TYR A 37 10.81 -2.01 -1.17
N THR A 38 10.47 -2.22 -2.44
CA THR A 38 11.36 -2.79 -3.45
C THR A 38 11.33 -1.91 -4.68
N THR A 39 12.49 -1.61 -5.23
CA THR A 39 12.61 -0.79 -6.44
C THR A 39 13.30 -1.60 -7.52
N ASP A 40 12.70 -1.61 -8.70
CA ASP A 40 13.30 -2.12 -9.94
C ASP A 40 13.53 -0.95 -10.92
N GLU A 41 14.00 -1.26 -12.13
CA GLU A 41 14.31 -0.25 -13.15
C GLU A 41 13.10 0.57 -13.61
N THR A 42 11.88 0.12 -13.31
CA THR A 42 10.63 0.68 -13.85
C THR A 42 9.69 1.17 -12.75
N TRP A 43 9.68 0.50 -11.61
CA TRP A 43 8.71 0.69 -10.54
C TRP A 43 9.35 0.70 -9.16
N THR A 44 8.78 1.51 -8.28
CA THR A 44 8.85 1.26 -6.84
C THR A 44 7.57 0.59 -6.40
N THR A 45 7.71 -0.45 -5.58
CA THR A 45 6.60 -1.16 -4.96
C THR A 45 6.72 -1.04 -3.44
N ALA A 46 5.66 -0.55 -2.79
CA ALA A 46 5.51 -0.58 -1.35
C ALA A 46 4.44 -1.60 -0.98
N ARG A 47 4.77 -2.54 -0.11
CA ARG A 47 3.83 -3.54 0.41
C ARG A 47 3.66 -3.32 1.90
N CYS A 48 2.48 -2.87 2.29
CA CYS A 48 2.15 -2.42 3.64
C CYS A 48 1.19 -3.40 4.31
N SER A 49 1.56 -3.93 5.47
CA SER A 49 0.67 -4.72 6.31
C SER A 49 -0.12 -3.79 7.22
N VAL A 50 -1.41 -3.62 6.95
CA VAL A 50 -2.30 -2.78 7.74
C VAL A 50 -3.10 -3.67 8.67
N GLU A 51 -2.81 -3.57 9.96
CA GLU A 51 -3.51 -4.32 11.01
C GLU A 51 -4.88 -3.69 11.31
N GLY A 52 -5.84 -4.53 11.69
CA GLY A 52 -7.20 -4.12 12.05
C GLY A 52 -8.23 -5.20 11.71
N ALA A 53 -9.39 -5.10 12.35
CA ALA A 53 -10.56 -5.89 11.97
C ALA A 53 -11.31 -5.17 10.85
N PHE A 54 -11.33 -5.77 9.67
CA PHE A 54 -12.02 -5.25 8.49
C PHE A 54 -13.30 -6.05 8.25
N GLU A 55 -14.40 -5.57 8.82
CA GLU A 55 -15.70 -6.25 8.87
C GLU A 55 -16.30 -6.49 7.49
N ALA A 56 -16.97 -7.63 7.34
CA ALA A 56 -17.73 -7.92 6.12
C ALA A 56 -18.83 -6.86 5.86
N GLY A 57 -18.87 -6.33 4.65
CA GLY A 57 -19.79 -5.29 4.22
C GLY A 57 -19.34 -3.86 4.51
N ALA A 58 -18.32 -3.65 5.34
CA ALA A 58 -17.84 -2.34 5.73
C ALA A 58 -16.91 -1.70 4.68
N THR A 59 -16.79 -0.37 4.75
CA THR A 59 -15.90 0.44 3.90
C THR A 59 -14.93 1.23 4.77
N TYR A 60 -13.67 1.30 4.34
CA TYR A 60 -12.57 1.90 5.06
C TYR A 60 -11.78 2.85 4.14
N THR A 61 -11.22 3.90 4.72
CA THR A 61 -10.29 4.82 4.06
C THR A 61 -8.95 4.82 4.77
N LEU A 62 -7.86 5.13 4.06
CA LEU A 62 -6.58 5.39 4.73
C LEU A 62 -6.70 6.59 5.67
N ALA A 63 -6.18 6.44 6.89
CA ALA A 63 -6.25 7.45 7.94
C ALA A 63 -5.47 8.73 7.59
N ALA A 64 -4.45 8.59 6.76
CA ALA A 64 -3.68 9.70 6.21
C ALA A 64 -3.70 9.64 4.68
N PRO A 65 -3.80 10.80 4.00
CA PRO A 65 -3.68 10.84 2.56
C PRO A 65 -2.27 10.45 2.13
N LEU A 66 -2.15 9.79 0.97
CA LEU A 66 -0.87 9.58 0.30
C LEU A 66 -0.55 10.80 -0.55
N THR A 67 0.66 11.35 -0.41
CA THR A 67 1.15 12.40 -1.30
C THR A 67 1.94 11.75 -2.42
N LEU A 68 1.56 12.07 -3.65
CA LEU A 68 2.30 11.72 -4.85
C LEU A 68 3.07 12.96 -5.30
N GLU A 69 4.39 12.83 -5.42
CA GLU A 69 5.27 13.90 -5.91
C GLU A 69 5.84 13.51 -7.27
N ALA A 70 5.81 14.43 -8.23
CA ALA A 70 6.47 14.23 -9.51
C ALA A 70 7.99 14.39 -9.34
N THR A 71 8.76 13.49 -9.95
CA THR A 71 10.22 13.57 -9.98
C THR A 71 10.70 14.23 -11.27
N THR A 72 12.01 14.42 -11.41
CA THR A 72 12.63 14.90 -12.67
C THR A 72 12.47 13.94 -13.84
N ARG A 73 11.93 12.72 -13.62
CA ARG A 73 11.68 11.70 -14.64
C ARG A 73 10.19 11.57 -15.00
N ALA A 74 9.35 12.50 -14.52
CA ALA A 74 7.92 12.55 -14.79
C ALA A 74 7.65 12.88 -16.27
N TYR A 75 7.45 11.84 -17.08
CA TYR A 75 6.97 11.97 -18.46
C TYR A 75 5.78 11.05 -18.73
N ARG A 76 5.79 9.86 -18.13
CA ARG A 76 4.67 8.92 -18.12
C ARG A 76 4.51 8.35 -16.71
N ASP A 77 3.54 8.90 -15.99
CA ASP A 77 3.32 8.58 -14.58
C ASP A 77 2.17 7.59 -14.41
N LEU A 78 2.46 6.50 -13.71
CA LEU A 78 1.48 5.48 -13.38
C LEU A 78 1.54 5.23 -11.88
N PHE A 79 0.37 5.25 -11.26
CA PHE A 79 0.15 4.84 -9.89
C PHE A 79 -0.93 3.76 -9.87
N VAL A 80 -0.60 2.60 -9.29
CA VAL A 80 -1.51 1.47 -9.13
C VAL A 80 -1.52 1.09 -7.67
N TYR A 81 -2.71 0.86 -7.11
CA TYR A 81 -2.85 0.28 -5.78
C TYR A 81 -3.72 -0.98 -5.83
N GLY A 82 -3.48 -1.88 -4.90
CA GLY A 82 -4.27 -3.08 -4.70
C GLY A 82 -4.36 -3.43 -3.22
N ILE A 83 -5.49 -3.99 -2.81
CA ILE A 83 -5.75 -4.38 -1.43
C ILE A 83 -6.18 -5.84 -1.44
N GLN A 84 -5.57 -6.61 -0.56
CA GLN A 84 -5.87 -8.02 -0.35
C GLN A 84 -5.92 -8.32 1.13
N GLU A 85 -6.70 -9.32 1.53
CA GLU A 85 -6.63 -9.86 2.89
C GLU A 85 -5.20 -10.34 3.20
N ALA A 86 -4.70 -10.09 4.41
CA ALA A 86 -3.31 -10.38 4.77
C ALA A 86 -2.91 -11.86 4.56
N GLY A 87 -3.79 -12.80 4.87
CA GLY A 87 -3.56 -14.24 4.68
C GLY A 87 -3.61 -14.73 3.23
N ALA A 88 -4.16 -13.93 2.30
CA ALA A 88 -4.34 -14.31 0.91
C ALA A 88 -3.09 -14.03 0.05
N VAL A 89 -2.15 -13.22 0.55
CA VAL A 89 -1.02 -12.78 -0.27
C VAL A 89 0.24 -13.58 0.05
N PRO A 90 0.81 -14.32 -0.92
CA PRO A 90 2.06 -15.05 -0.71
C PRO A 90 3.14 -14.12 -0.17
N ARG A 91 3.94 -14.62 0.77
CA ARG A 91 5.16 -13.94 1.20
C ARG A 91 6.02 -13.75 -0.05
N ALA A 92 6.44 -12.52 -0.33
CA ALA A 92 7.24 -12.25 -1.53
C ALA A 92 8.48 -13.17 -1.51
N ALA A 93 8.67 -13.94 -2.59
CA ALA A 93 9.87 -14.75 -2.75
C ALA A 93 11.07 -13.79 -2.81
N SER A 94 11.97 -13.91 -1.85
CA SER A 94 13.06 -12.97 -1.62
C SER A 94 14.14 -13.11 -2.70
N ALA A 95 13.99 -12.38 -3.81
CA ALA A 95 15.07 -12.16 -4.79
C ALA A 95 15.54 -10.68 -4.80
N ALA A 96 14.65 -9.73 -4.55
CA ALA A 96 14.98 -8.31 -4.41
C ALA A 96 15.23 -7.94 -2.94
N ARG A 97 16.27 -7.14 -2.67
CA ARG A 97 16.46 -6.52 -1.34
C ARG A 97 15.29 -5.59 -1.10
N SER A 98 14.58 -5.80 0.01
CA SER A 98 13.53 -4.89 0.46
C SER A 98 14.03 -4.00 1.58
N GLU A 99 13.67 -2.73 1.53
CA GLU A 99 13.93 -1.76 2.59
C GLU A 99 12.66 -1.57 3.41
N ARG A 100 12.79 -1.48 4.73
CA ARG A 100 11.65 -1.16 5.60
C ARG A 100 11.56 0.34 5.78
N GLY A 101 10.36 0.90 5.72
CA GLY A 101 10.15 2.31 6.07
C GLY A 101 10.44 2.59 7.55
N SER A 102 10.65 3.85 7.89
CA SER A 102 10.97 4.29 9.26
C SER A 102 9.98 5.32 9.81
N GLY A 103 8.96 5.68 9.04
CA GLY A 103 7.94 6.66 9.41
C GLY A 103 6.81 6.08 10.25
N ALA A 104 5.70 6.84 10.32
CA ALA A 104 4.49 6.42 11.01
C ALA A 104 3.95 5.07 10.51
N VAL A 105 3.06 4.44 11.29
CA VAL A 105 2.34 3.25 10.84
C VAL A 105 1.18 3.68 9.94
N LEU A 106 1.08 3.09 8.76
CA LEU A 106 -0.07 3.29 7.89
C LEU A 106 -1.29 2.59 8.49
N ARG A 107 -2.40 3.33 8.62
CA ARG A 107 -3.67 2.84 9.18
C ARG A 107 -4.83 3.07 8.22
N ALA A 108 -5.89 2.29 8.40
CA ALA A 108 -7.18 2.52 7.77
C ALA A 108 -8.25 2.71 8.86
N VAL A 109 -9.26 3.53 8.56
CA VAL A 109 -10.37 3.87 9.46
C VAL A 109 -11.70 3.65 8.74
N PRO A 110 -12.78 3.27 9.45
CA PRO A 110 -14.11 3.17 8.86
C PRO A 110 -14.53 4.50 8.21
N LEU A 111 -15.26 4.42 7.10
CA LEU A 111 -15.95 5.56 6.48
C LEU A 111 -17.33 5.79 7.08
#